data_AF-A0A6P3XQV3-F1
#
_entry.id   AF-A0A6P3XQV3-F1
#
_cell.length_a   1.000
_cell.length_b   1.000
_cell.length_c   1.000
_cell.angle_alpha   90.00
_cell.angle_beta   90.00
_cell.angle_gamma   90.00
#
_symmetry.space_group_name_H-M   'P 1'
#
loop_
_entity.id
_entity.type
_entity.pdbx_description
1 polymer ?
#
loop_
_entity_poly.entity_id
_entity_poly.type
_entity_poly.pdbx_seq_one_letter_code
_entity_poly.pdbx_strand_id
1 'polypeptide(L)'
;MISTEIKDILALSASICTVLQFLAGVLVCKKYIKNGTTGDSSVLAFVTCFMSCSLWLRYGTLIRDFFVVCVNFFGMLLQICYIIIFTLYSLKSGFQKDEALVTKQIGFLSCSLTILFFASPLVLLAHVIRAKNTESLPFPVIMASMVVSCQWFAYGCLIDDQFIQIPNFMGCVLSGFQLCLFLIYPNKQPDQAYFI
;
A
#
# COMPACT_ATOMS: atom_id res chain seq x y z
N MET A 1 -35.13 -17.65 -6.12
CA MET A 1 -35.78 -16.33 -6.26
C MET A 1 -35.62 -15.53 -4.96
N ILE A 2 -36.26 -15.92 -3.86
CA ILE A 2 -36.17 -15.23 -2.54
C ILE A 2 -34.72 -15.07 -2.05
N SER A 3 -33.86 -16.08 -2.19
CA SER A 3 -32.44 -15.98 -1.80
C SER A 3 -31.66 -14.94 -2.62
N THR A 4 -32.05 -14.70 -3.88
CA THR A 4 -31.38 -13.72 -4.75
C THR A 4 -31.81 -12.31 -4.37
N GLU A 5 -33.11 -12.09 -4.14
CA GLU A 5 -33.64 -10.78 -3.70
C GLU A 5 -33.06 -10.35 -2.35
N ILE A 6 -32.96 -11.27 -1.39
CA ILE A 6 -32.33 -10.98 -0.09
C ILE A 6 -30.87 -10.57 -0.26
N LYS A 7 -30.13 -11.24 -1.15
CA LYS A 7 -28.73 -10.88 -1.45
C LYS A 7 -28.61 -9.49 -2.04
N ASP A 8 -29.47 -9.13 -2.99
CA ASP A 8 -29.43 -7.83 -3.66
C ASP A 8 -29.80 -6.68 -2.71
N ILE A 9 -30.81 -6.88 -1.86
CA ILE A 9 -31.19 -5.91 -0.81
C ILE A 9 -30.02 -5.72 0.17
N LEU A 10 -29.39 -6.82 0.59
CA LEU A 10 -28.25 -6.77 1.50
C LEU A 10 -27.05 -6.06 0.85
N ALA A 11 -26.72 -6.40 -0.40
CA ALA A 11 -25.62 -5.76 -1.13
C ALA A 11 -25.87 -4.26 -1.35
N LEU A 12 -27.10 -3.87 -1.68
CA LEU A 12 -27.48 -2.48 -1.84
C LEU A 12 -27.37 -1.72 -0.50
N SER A 13 -27.93 -2.26 0.58
CA SER A 13 -27.85 -1.62 1.90
C SER A 13 -26.40 -1.47 2.39
N ALA A 14 -25.58 -2.50 2.23
CA ALA A 14 -24.16 -2.45 2.55
C ALA A 14 -23.42 -1.41 1.69
N SER A 15 -23.75 -1.31 0.39
CA SER A 15 -23.18 -0.31 -0.51
C SER A 15 -23.52 1.11 -0.06
N ILE A 16 -24.77 1.38 0.30
CA ILE A 16 -25.22 2.69 0.79
C ILE A 16 -24.47 3.05 2.09
N CYS A 17 -24.40 2.13 3.05
CA CYS A 17 -23.66 2.35 4.30
C CYS A 17 -22.18 2.65 4.05
N THR A 18 -21.55 1.91 3.12
CA THR A 18 -20.14 2.10 2.76
C THR A 18 -19.90 3.45 2.09
N VAL A 19 -20.79 3.89 1.20
CA VAL A 19 -20.73 5.24 0.59
C VAL A 19 -20.83 6.32 1.65
N LEU A 20 -21.76 6.20 2.60
CA LEU A 20 -21.89 7.15 3.71
C LEU A 20 -20.64 7.18 4.59
N GLN A 21 -20.03 6.02 4.85
CA GLN A 21 -18.76 5.93 5.57
C GLN A 21 -17.63 6.65 4.83
N PHE A 22 -17.53 6.49 3.51
CA PHE A 22 -16.53 7.23 2.71
C PHE A 22 -16.76 8.74 2.76
N LEU A 23 -18.01 9.20 2.69
CA LEU A 23 -18.35 10.61 2.77
C LEU A 23 -17.99 11.26 4.10
N ALA A 24 -17.80 10.49 5.19
CA ALA A 24 -17.31 11.01 6.46
C ALA A 24 -15.93 11.71 6.29
N GLY A 25 -15.09 11.25 5.34
CA GLY A 25 -13.81 11.89 5.02
C GLY A 25 -13.95 13.33 4.49
N VAL A 26 -15.10 13.68 3.90
CA VAL A 26 -15.39 15.07 3.50
C VAL A 26 -15.40 16.00 4.72
N LEU A 27 -15.93 15.55 5.85
CA LEU A 27 -15.97 16.36 7.08
C LEU A 27 -14.56 16.67 7.58
N VAL A 28 -13.67 15.68 7.48
CA VAL A 28 -12.25 15.81 7.83
C VAL A 28 -11.56 16.79 6.88
N CYS A 29 -11.76 16.65 5.58
CA CYS A 29 -11.19 17.56 4.58
C CYS A 29 -11.71 19.00 4.74
N LYS A 30 -13.00 19.18 5.04
CA LYS A 30 -13.58 20.49 5.36
C LYS A 30 -12.90 21.13 6.58
N LYS A 31 -12.53 20.34 7.59
CA LYS A 31 -11.77 20.81 8.75
C LYS A 31 -10.38 21.31 8.35
N TYR A 32 -9.67 20.59 7.49
CA TYR A 32 -8.36 21.02 6.98
C TYR A 32 -8.44 22.34 6.20
N ILE A 33 -9.44 22.44 5.31
CA ILE A 33 -9.69 23.66 4.53
C ILE A 33 -9.99 24.84 5.44
N LYS A 34 -10.91 24.66 6.40
CA LYS A 34 -11.32 25.70 7.34
C LYS A 34 -10.17 26.17 8.23
N ASN A 35 -9.35 25.24 8.72
CA ASN A 35 -8.26 25.55 9.64
C ASN A 35 -6.98 25.99 8.93
N GLY A 36 -6.87 25.74 7.62
CA GLY A 36 -5.66 26.03 6.84
C GLY A 36 -4.46 25.13 7.14
N THR A 37 -4.64 24.06 7.93
CA THR A 37 -3.61 23.09 8.32
C THR A 37 -4.25 21.74 8.62
N THR A 38 -3.47 20.66 8.46
CA THR A 38 -3.85 19.29 8.85
C THR A 38 -3.65 19.02 10.35
N GLY A 39 -2.95 19.90 11.08
CA GLY A 39 -2.56 19.67 12.49
C GLY A 39 -1.76 18.38 12.63
N ASP A 40 -1.92 17.64 13.73
CA ASP A 40 -1.26 16.34 13.92
C ASP A 40 -1.96 15.15 13.23
N SER A 41 -2.90 15.42 12.32
CA SER A 41 -3.65 14.36 11.64
C SER A 41 -2.71 13.54 10.75
N SER A 42 -2.89 12.21 10.77
CA SER A 42 -2.15 11.30 9.89
C SER A 42 -2.91 11.02 8.60
N VAL A 43 -2.19 10.98 7.49
CA VAL A 43 -2.70 10.61 6.15
C VAL A 43 -2.95 9.11 6.00
N LEU A 44 -2.45 8.29 6.94
CA LEU A 44 -2.41 6.84 6.83
C LEU A 44 -3.80 6.22 6.61
N ALA A 45 -4.85 6.78 7.21
CA ALA A 45 -6.21 6.29 7.03
C ALA A 45 -6.69 6.41 5.58
N PHE A 46 -6.36 7.51 4.88
CA PHE A 46 -6.76 7.70 3.49
C PHE A 46 -5.97 6.78 2.55
N VAL A 47 -4.66 6.62 2.80
CA VAL A 47 -3.78 5.75 2.01
C VAL A 47 -4.18 4.28 2.15
N THR A 48 -4.37 3.80 3.39
CA THR A 48 -4.75 2.40 3.61
C THR A 48 -6.14 2.09 3.06
N CYS A 49 -7.08 3.04 3.16
CA CYS A 49 -8.40 2.87 2.56
C CYS A 49 -8.36 2.91 1.03
N PHE A 50 -7.52 3.76 0.42
CA PHE A 50 -7.27 3.73 -1.03
C PHE A 50 -6.78 2.34 -1.46
N MET A 51 -5.73 1.81 -0.81
CA MET A 51 -5.19 0.49 -1.11
C MET A 51 -6.24 -0.62 -0.94
N SER A 52 -7.04 -0.55 0.12
CA SER A 52 -8.15 -1.48 0.35
C SER A 52 -9.19 -1.42 -0.77
N CYS A 53 -9.63 -0.22 -1.16
CA CYS A 53 -10.58 -0.03 -2.26
C CYS A 53 -10.02 -0.56 -3.59
N SER A 54 -8.72 -0.38 -3.86
CA SER A 54 -8.09 -0.93 -5.06
C SER A 54 -8.13 -2.46 -5.10
N LEU A 55 -7.85 -3.12 -3.96
CA LEU A 55 -7.90 -4.58 -3.85
C LEU A 55 -9.33 -5.11 -3.98
N TRP A 56 -10.30 -4.48 -3.31
CA TRP A 56 -11.70 -4.87 -3.40
C TRP A 56 -12.29 -4.60 -4.78
N LEU A 57 -11.89 -3.52 -5.46
CA LEU A 57 -12.26 -3.28 -6.85
C LEU A 57 -11.77 -4.43 -7.74
N ARG A 58 -10.49 -4.81 -7.61
CA ARG A 58 -9.92 -5.93 -8.37
C ARG A 58 -10.65 -7.23 -8.06
N TYR A 59 -10.88 -7.53 -6.78
CA TYR A 59 -11.63 -8.71 -6.37
C TYR A 59 -13.05 -8.73 -6.96
N GLY A 60 -13.78 -7.62 -6.86
CA GLY A 60 -15.12 -7.45 -7.42
C GLY A 60 -15.16 -7.73 -8.93
N THR A 61 -14.16 -7.26 -9.69
CA THR A 61 -14.06 -7.57 -11.13
C THR A 61 -13.85 -9.06 -11.40
N LEU A 62 -13.09 -9.78 -10.55
CA LEU A 62 -12.85 -11.21 -10.70
C LEU A 62 -14.10 -12.05 -10.43
N ILE A 63 -14.88 -11.69 -9.40
CA ILE A 63 -16.14 -12.37 -9.07
C ILE A 63 -17.35 -11.84 -9.85
N ARG A 64 -17.15 -10.82 -10.70
CA ARG A 64 -18.18 -10.15 -11.52
C ARG A 64 -19.35 -9.58 -10.70
N ASP A 65 -19.06 -9.06 -9.50
CA ASP A 65 -20.06 -8.43 -8.63
C ASP A 65 -20.12 -6.91 -8.87
N PHE A 66 -21.25 -6.44 -9.38
CA PHE A 66 -21.45 -5.03 -9.72
C PHE A 66 -21.41 -4.11 -8.48
N PHE A 67 -22.03 -4.52 -7.37
CA PHE A 67 -22.11 -3.69 -6.16
C PHE A 67 -20.72 -3.45 -5.57
N VAL A 68 -19.91 -4.52 -5.45
CA VAL A 68 -18.53 -4.43 -4.96
C VAL A 68 -17.67 -3.55 -5.87
N VAL A 69 -17.81 -3.68 -7.19
CA VAL A 69 -17.06 -2.87 -8.15
C VAL A 69 -17.43 -1.38 -8.02
N CYS A 70 -18.72 -1.04 -8.05
CA CYS A 70 -19.17 0.34 -8.04
C CYS A 70 -18.81 1.07 -6.74
N VAL A 71 -19.02 0.45 -5.58
CA VAL A 71 -18.76 1.09 -4.30
C VAL A 71 -17.27 1.36 -4.09
N ASN A 72 -16.40 0.43 -4.47
CA ASN A 72 -14.96 0.57 -4.29
C ASN A 72 -14.33 1.49 -5.35
N PHE A 73 -14.88 1.54 -6.57
CA PHE A 73 -14.47 2.55 -7.56
C PHE A 73 -14.76 3.97 -7.06
N PHE A 74 -15.97 4.20 -6.55
CA PHE A 74 -16.34 5.48 -5.95
C PHE A 74 -15.45 5.83 -4.74
N GLY A 75 -15.24 4.87 -3.83
CA GLY A 75 -14.35 5.03 -2.68
C GLY A 75 -12.92 5.43 -3.09
N MET A 76 -12.37 4.78 -4.11
CA MET A 76 -11.03 5.09 -4.61
C MET A 76 -10.89 6.53 -5.10
N LEU A 77 -11.86 7.03 -5.86
CA LEU A 77 -11.86 8.43 -6.33
C LEU A 77 -11.90 9.41 -5.16
N LEU A 78 -12.74 9.15 -4.14
CA LEU A 78 -12.79 9.98 -2.94
C LEU A 78 -11.46 9.96 -2.17
N GLN A 79 -10.83 8.79 -2.02
CA GLN A 79 -9.56 8.70 -1.29
C GLN A 79 -8.42 9.42 -2.01
N ILE A 80 -8.38 9.40 -3.35
CA ILE A 80 -7.42 10.22 -4.12
C ILE A 80 -7.63 11.71 -3.78
N CYS A 81 -8.86 12.19 -3.80
CA CYS A 81 -9.17 13.58 -3.44
C CYS A 81 -8.74 13.92 -2.00
N TYR A 82 -8.99 13.02 -1.03
CA TYR A 82 -8.62 13.27 0.37
C TYR A 82 -7.11 13.28 0.60
N ILE A 83 -6.36 12.41 -0.09
CA ILE A 83 -4.90 12.42 -0.06
C ILE A 83 -4.36 13.73 -0.66
N ILE A 84 -4.91 14.18 -1.80
CA ILE A 84 -4.50 15.46 -2.42
C ILE A 84 -4.78 16.63 -1.47
N ILE A 85 -5.98 16.73 -0.90
CA ILE A 85 -6.32 17.79 0.05
C ILE A 85 -5.39 17.74 1.26
N PHE A 86 -5.16 16.57 1.84
CA PHE A 86 -4.25 16.42 2.97
C PHE A 86 -2.84 16.94 2.62
N THR A 87 -2.27 16.50 1.50
CA THR A 87 -0.91 16.88 1.09
C THR A 87 -0.80 18.39 0.82
N LEU A 88 -1.78 18.99 0.13
CA LEU A 88 -1.77 20.43 -0.15
C LEU A 88 -1.83 21.27 1.14
N TYR A 89 -2.67 20.90 2.10
CA TYR A 89 -2.80 21.64 3.36
C TYR A 89 -1.68 21.34 4.35
N SER A 90 -1.07 20.14 4.28
CA SER A 90 0.17 19.81 4.97
C SER A 90 1.28 20.74 4.48
N LEU A 91 1.58 20.74 3.17
CA LEU A 91 2.64 21.57 2.57
C LEU A 91 2.41 23.06 2.84
N LYS A 92 1.16 23.55 2.71
CA LYS A 92 0.82 24.94 3.04
C LYS A 92 1.16 25.30 4.48
N SER A 93 0.93 24.40 5.44
CA SER A 93 1.27 24.60 6.85
C SER A 93 2.79 24.71 7.06
N GLY A 94 3.59 23.95 6.30
CA GLY A 94 5.05 23.99 6.37
C GLY A 94 5.63 25.30 5.89
N PHE A 95 5.16 25.79 4.73
CA PHE A 95 5.61 27.08 4.20
C PHE A 95 5.25 28.27 5.10
N GLN A 96 4.17 28.17 5.89
CA GLN A 96 3.64 29.31 6.63
C GLN A 96 3.94 29.29 8.12
N LYS A 97 4.10 28.13 8.75
CA LYS A 97 4.03 28.01 10.23
C LYS A 97 4.99 26.99 10.84
N ASP A 98 5.12 25.81 10.26
CA ASP A 98 5.76 24.68 10.96
C ASP A 98 6.35 23.65 9.99
N GLU A 99 7.61 23.85 9.61
CA GLU A 99 8.37 22.96 8.74
C GLU A 99 8.57 21.57 9.38
N ALA A 100 8.77 21.50 10.70
CA ALA A 100 9.00 20.25 11.42
C ALA A 100 7.76 19.34 11.37
N LEU A 101 6.55 19.92 11.53
CA LEU A 101 5.29 19.19 11.37
C LEU A 101 5.16 18.59 9.96
N VAL A 102 5.49 19.35 8.93
CA VAL A 102 5.41 18.85 7.54
C VAL A 102 6.43 17.76 7.26
N THR A 103 7.68 17.95 7.68
CA THR A 103 8.72 16.92 7.56
C THR A 103 8.28 15.62 8.23
N LYS A 104 7.69 15.70 9.42
CA LYS A 104 7.12 14.53 10.12
C LYS A 104 5.98 13.89 9.32
N GLN A 105 5.02 14.67 8.83
CA GLN A 105 3.88 14.14 8.07
C GLN A 105 4.28 13.48 6.75
N ILE A 106 5.16 14.12 5.98
CA ILE A 106 5.67 13.59 4.71
C ILE A 106 6.59 12.38 4.97
N GLY A 107 7.39 12.41 6.03
CA GLY A 107 8.20 11.27 6.48
C GLY A 107 7.34 10.06 6.81
N PHE A 108 6.28 10.24 7.62
CA PHE A 108 5.32 9.16 7.93
C PHE A 108 4.63 8.61 6.68
N LEU A 109 4.19 9.49 5.77
CA LEU A 109 3.57 9.10 4.52
C LEU A 109 4.52 8.22 3.68
N SER A 110 5.74 8.70 3.48
CA SER A 110 6.77 8.02 2.69
C SER A 110 7.12 6.67 3.29
N CYS A 111 7.43 6.63 4.59
CA CYS A 111 7.73 5.41 5.31
C CYS A 111 6.59 4.38 5.21
N SER A 112 5.35 4.81 5.44
CA SER A 112 4.18 3.93 5.37
C SER A 112 3.98 3.34 3.98
N LEU A 113 4.11 4.15 2.93
CA LEU A 113 3.99 3.70 1.53
C LEU A 113 5.09 2.70 1.17
N THR A 114 6.34 2.94 1.60
CA THR A 114 7.45 2.00 1.37
C THR A 114 7.23 0.67 2.10
N ILE A 115 6.75 0.69 3.34
CA ILE A 115 6.43 -0.54 4.09
C ILE A 115 5.31 -1.32 3.40
N LEU A 116 4.25 -0.64 2.94
CA LEU A 116 3.16 -1.27 2.19
C LEU A 116 3.64 -1.91 0.89
N PHE A 117 4.62 -1.30 0.21
CA PHE A 117 5.22 -1.85 -1.00
C PHE A 117 5.86 -3.23 -0.77
N PHE A 118 6.41 -3.49 0.42
CA PHE A 118 6.97 -4.80 0.77
C PHE A 118 5.94 -5.93 0.89
N ALA A 119 4.63 -5.64 0.89
CA ALA A 119 3.60 -6.67 0.85
C ALA A 119 3.68 -7.53 -0.43
N SER A 120 4.08 -6.93 -1.57
CA SER A 120 4.19 -7.62 -2.85
C SER A 120 5.21 -8.78 -2.84
N PRO A 121 6.49 -8.55 -2.48
CA PRO A 121 7.47 -9.64 -2.39
C PRO A 121 7.11 -10.71 -1.34
N LEU A 122 6.44 -10.36 -0.24
CA LEU A 122 6.00 -11.34 0.78
C LEU A 122 5.02 -12.38 0.22
N VAL A 123 4.10 -11.99 -0.66
CA VAL A 123 3.18 -12.94 -1.32
C VAL A 123 3.95 -13.89 -2.23
N LEU A 124 4.93 -13.37 -2.98
CA LEU A 124 5.77 -14.20 -3.86
C LEU A 124 6.62 -15.20 -3.06
N LEU A 125 7.12 -14.80 -1.89
CA LEU A 125 7.84 -15.69 -0.99
C LEU A 125 7.00 -16.89 -0.54
N ALA A 126 5.71 -16.69 -0.25
CA ALA A 126 4.80 -17.77 0.10
C ALA A 126 4.66 -18.78 -1.06
N HIS A 127 4.65 -18.31 -2.30
CA HIS A 127 4.63 -19.18 -3.48
C HIS A 127 5.94 -19.97 -3.60
N VAL A 128 7.10 -19.33 -3.51
CA VAL A 128 8.43 -19.95 -3.60
C VAL A 128 8.63 -21.04 -2.55
N ILE A 129 8.25 -20.77 -1.30
CA ILE A 129 8.39 -21.72 -0.19
C ILE A 129 7.50 -22.96 -0.39
N ARG A 130 6.28 -22.78 -0.92
CA ARG A 130 5.35 -23.88 -1.23
C ARG A 130 5.81 -24.68 -2.44
N ALA A 131 6.25 -24.00 -3.49
CA ALA A 131 6.73 -24.60 -4.73
C ALA A 131 8.13 -25.21 -4.59
N LYS A 132 8.89 -24.85 -3.55
CA LYS A 132 10.28 -25.27 -3.32
C LYS A 132 11.18 -24.97 -4.53
N ASN A 133 10.92 -23.85 -5.20
CA ASN A 133 11.59 -23.43 -6.44
C ASN A 133 11.68 -21.90 -6.50
N THR A 134 12.85 -21.37 -6.87
CA THR A 134 13.12 -19.92 -6.97
C THR A 134 12.97 -19.35 -8.38
N GLU A 135 12.44 -20.09 -9.35
CA GLU A 135 12.29 -19.63 -10.74
C GLU A 135 11.57 -18.27 -10.86
N SER A 136 10.54 -18.04 -10.04
CA SER A 136 9.78 -16.79 -10.06
C SER A 136 10.51 -15.60 -9.41
N LEU A 137 11.66 -15.81 -8.77
CA LEU A 137 12.42 -14.74 -8.11
C LEU A 137 13.44 -14.11 -9.07
N PRO A 138 13.37 -12.79 -9.31
CA PRO A 138 14.35 -12.09 -10.17
C PRO A 138 15.65 -11.81 -9.39
N PHE A 139 16.62 -12.72 -9.45
CA PHE A 139 17.88 -12.61 -8.69
C PHE A 139 18.59 -11.25 -8.82
N PRO A 140 18.82 -10.67 -10.02
CA PRO A 140 19.53 -9.40 -10.14
C PRO A 140 18.82 -8.24 -9.44
N VAL A 141 17.48 -8.24 -9.48
CA VAL A 141 16.65 -7.21 -8.84
C VAL A 141 16.76 -7.32 -7.32
N ILE A 142 16.67 -8.53 -6.77
CA ILE A 142 16.75 -8.76 -5.32
C ILE A 142 18.14 -8.39 -4.79
N MET A 143 19.21 -8.76 -5.51
CA MET A 143 20.57 -8.37 -5.14
C MET A 143 20.74 -6.85 -5.16
N ALA A 144 20.26 -6.18 -6.21
CA ALA A 144 20.29 -4.72 -6.28
C ALA A 144 19.49 -4.08 -5.14
N SER A 145 18.29 -4.60 -4.83
CA SER A 145 17.47 -4.14 -3.71
C SER A 145 18.18 -4.28 -2.37
N MET A 146 18.89 -5.39 -2.13
CA MET A 146 19.69 -5.58 -0.92
C MET A 146 20.75 -4.48 -0.77
N VAL A 147 21.50 -4.21 -1.84
CA VAL A 147 22.55 -3.17 -1.84
C VAL A 147 21.94 -1.79 -1.62
N VAL A 148 20.89 -1.44 -2.36
CA VAL A 148 20.19 -0.15 -2.25
C VAL A 148 19.62 0.05 -0.85
N SER A 149 18.95 -0.96 -0.29
CA SER A 149 18.42 -0.88 1.08
C SER A 149 19.54 -0.75 2.11
N CYS A 150 20.66 -1.43 1.96
CA CYS A 150 21.81 -1.27 2.87
C CYS A 150 22.39 0.14 2.80
N GLN A 151 22.52 0.71 1.59
CA GLN A 151 23.03 2.06 1.39
C GLN A 151 22.11 3.11 2.03
N TRP A 152 20.80 3.03 1.77
CA TRP A 152 19.84 3.96 2.36
C TRP A 152 19.68 3.79 3.86
N PHE A 153 19.77 2.56 4.38
CA PHE A 153 19.78 2.33 5.82
C PHE A 153 21.01 2.98 6.48
N ALA A 154 22.20 2.75 5.94
CA ALA A 154 23.43 3.39 6.41
C ALA A 154 23.34 4.92 6.32
N TYR A 155 22.83 5.45 5.21
CA TYR A 155 22.60 6.88 5.05
C TYR A 155 21.63 7.43 6.10
N GLY A 156 20.50 6.76 6.34
CA GLY A 156 19.53 7.13 7.37
C GLY A 156 20.14 7.14 8.77
N CYS A 157 21.04 6.20 9.09
CA CYS A 157 21.79 6.22 10.34
C CYS A 157 22.75 7.41 10.44
N LEU A 158 23.40 7.80 9.33
CA LEU A 158 24.34 8.93 9.32
C LEU A 158 23.66 10.28 9.54
N ILE A 159 22.41 10.44 9.09
CA ILE A 159 21.63 11.67 9.25
C ILE A 159 20.58 11.61 10.37
N ASP A 160 20.59 10.52 11.16
CA ASP A 160 19.63 10.25 12.24
C ASP A 160 18.14 10.36 11.82
N ASP A 161 17.81 9.91 10.60
CA ASP A 161 16.44 9.95 10.06
C ASP A 161 15.75 8.59 10.17
N GLN A 162 14.85 8.45 11.16
CA GLN A 162 14.08 7.24 11.40
C GLN A 162 13.14 6.86 10.24
N PHE A 163 12.63 7.83 9.47
CA PHE A 163 11.74 7.57 8.33
C PHE A 163 12.48 6.91 7.18
N ILE A 164 13.79 7.11 7.06
CA ILE A 164 14.65 6.42 6.09
C ILE A 164 15.15 5.09 6.68
N GLN A 165 15.57 5.07 7.95
CA GLN A 165 16.12 3.88 8.60
C GLN A 165 15.13 2.71 8.61
N ILE A 166 13.92 2.93 9.13
CA ILE A 166 12.93 1.86 9.37
C ILE A 166 12.59 1.07 8.10
N PRO A 167 12.13 1.69 6.99
CA PRO A 167 11.75 0.94 5.80
C PRO A 167 12.96 0.27 5.13
N ASN A 168 14.13 0.91 5.13
CA ASN A 168 15.32 0.32 4.49
C ASN A 168 15.91 -0.83 5.30
N PHE A 169 15.84 -0.78 6.63
CA PHE A 169 16.17 -1.93 7.47
C PHE A 169 15.28 -3.14 7.14
N MET A 170 13.95 -2.93 7.05
CA MET A 170 13.01 -3.97 6.64
C MET A 170 13.33 -4.50 5.24
N GLY A 171 13.69 -3.61 4.30
CA GLY A 171 14.13 -3.96 2.96
C GLY A 171 15.38 -4.85 2.93
N CYS A 172 16.37 -4.57 3.80
CA CYS A 172 17.55 -5.41 3.97
C CYS A 172 17.18 -6.81 4.47
N VAL A 173 16.34 -6.90 5.51
CA VAL A 173 15.91 -8.18 6.09
C VAL A 173 15.16 -9.01 5.05
N LEU A 174 14.22 -8.40 4.33
CA LEU A 174 13.42 -9.08 3.33
C LEU A 174 14.25 -9.56 2.13
N SER A 175 15.11 -8.68 1.60
CA SER A 175 15.99 -9.03 0.47
C SER A 175 17.02 -10.09 0.88
N GLY A 176 17.58 -9.99 2.08
CA GLY A 176 18.47 -11.02 2.65
C GLY A 176 17.78 -12.37 2.75
N PHE A 177 16.53 -12.41 3.24
CA PHE A 177 15.75 -13.63 3.27
C PHE A 177 15.49 -14.21 1.87
N GLN A 178 15.13 -13.36 0.91
CA GLN A 178 14.95 -13.77 -0.49
C GLN A 178 16.24 -14.35 -1.10
N LEU A 179 17.41 -13.75 -0.81
CA LEU A 179 18.70 -14.26 -1.27
C LEU A 179 19.03 -15.63 -0.66
N CYS A 180 18.73 -15.84 0.62
CA CYS A 180 18.89 -17.14 1.27
C CYS A 180 18.07 -18.25 0.59
N LEU A 181 16.90 -17.94 0.04
CA LEU A 181 16.07 -18.94 -0.65
C LEU A 181 16.73 -19.49 -1.91
N PHE A 182 17.54 -18.71 -2.63
CA PHE A 182 18.33 -19.21 -3.77
C PHE A 182 19.41 -20.22 -3.36
N LEU A 183 19.86 -20.18 -2.10
CA LEU A 183 20.80 -21.15 -1.57
C LEU A 183 20.11 -22.46 -1.12
N ILE A 184 18.83 -22.39 -0.78
CA ILE A 184 18.06 -23.50 -0.21
C ILE A 184 17.27 -24.26 -1.28
N TYR A 185 16.65 -23.53 -2.21
CA TYR A 185 15.80 -24.12 -3.25
C TYR A 185 16.47 -24.03 -4.62
N PRO A 186 16.35 -25.09 -5.44
CA PRO A 186 16.91 -25.07 -6.79
C PRO A 186 16.12 -24.09 -7.68
N ASN A 187 16.82 -23.53 -8.66
CA ASN A 187 16.20 -22.81 -9.76
C ASN A 187 15.95 -23.80 -10.90
N LYS A 188 14.74 -24.37 -10.96
CA LYS A 188 14.34 -25.29 -12.03
C LYS A 188 13.32 -24.60 -12.92
N GLN A 189 13.67 -24.38 -14.19
CA GLN A 189 12.65 -24.08 -15.20
C GLN A 189 11.87 -25.38 -15.48
N PRO A 190 10.54 -25.34 -15.68
CA PRO A 190 9.78 -26.53 -16.06
C PRO A 190 10.35 -27.08 -17.37
N ASP A 191 10.72 -28.37 -17.37
CA ASP A 191 11.36 -29.04 -18.51
C ASP A 191 10.54 -28.82 -19.79
N GLN A 192 11.07 -28.06 -20.75
CA GLN A 192 10.52 -27.92 -22.11
C GLN A 192 10.72 -29.20 -22.96
N ALA A 193 10.96 -30.36 -22.34
CA ALA A 193 11.38 -31.58 -23.01
C ALA A 193 10.23 -32.48 -23.55
N TYR A 194 8.99 -31.98 -23.62
CA TYR A 194 7.82 -32.77 -24.08
C TYR A 194 7.13 -32.27 -25.37
N PHE A 195 7.73 -31.34 -26.12
CA PHE A 195 7.15 -30.83 -27.37
C PHE A 195 8.08 -30.92 -28.60
N ILE A 196 8.94 -31.93 -28.67
CA ILE A 196 9.61 -32.32 -29.94
C ILE A 196 9.25 -33.75 -30.26
#